data_AF-A0A8T7H5W9-F1
#
_entry.id   AF-A0A8T7H5W9-F1
#
_cell.length_a   1.000
_cell.length_b   1.000
_cell.length_c   1.000
_cell.angle_alpha   90.00
_cell.angle_beta   90.00
_cell.angle_gamma   90.00
#
_symmetry.space_group_name_H-M   'P 1'
#
loop_
_entity.id
_entity.type
_entity.pdbx_description
1 polymer ?
#
loop_
_entity_poly.entity_id
_entity_poly.type
_entity_poly.pdbx_seq_one_letter_code
_entity_poly.pdbx_strand_id
1 'polypeptide(L)' 'MVEKYDHKQIIGQEYERGMLTYGGAVDFQGRIVYAVSEEEHNLLMKRIKNP' A
#
# COMPACT_ATOMS: atom_id res chain seq x y z
N MET A 1 -7.09 -11.33 10.80
CA MET A 1 -7.75 -10.36 9.90
C MET A 1 -6.70 -9.33 9.55
N VAL A 2 -6.47 -9.04 8.27
CA VAL A 2 -5.57 -7.95 7.87
C VAL A 2 -6.32 -6.66 8.17
N GLU A 3 -5.83 -5.87 9.13
CA GLU A 3 -6.40 -4.55 9.41
C GLU A 3 -6.31 -3.72 8.12
N LYS A 4 -7.46 -3.19 7.67
CA LYS A 4 -7.49 -2.26 6.54
C LYS A 4 -7.02 -0.91 7.04
N TYR A 5 -5.72 -0.66 6.93
CA TYR A 5 -5.16 0.67 7.15
C TYR A 5 -5.63 1.62 6.06
N ASP A 6 -6.04 2.82 6.44
CA ASP A 6 -6.20 3.90 5.48
C ASP A 6 -4.80 4.28 4.96
N HIS A 7 -4.52 3.89 3.72
CA HIS A 7 -3.26 4.11 3.02
C HIS A 7 -2.71 5.55 3.13
N LYS A 8 -3.57 6.57 3.25
CA LYS A 8 -3.12 7.96 3.42
C LYS A 8 -2.68 8.28 4.84
N GLN A 9 -3.26 7.62 5.83
CA GLN A 9 -2.97 7.87 7.24
C GLN A 9 -1.63 7.25 7.68
N ILE A 10 -1.13 6.24 6.95
CA ILE A 10 0.11 5.54 7.28
C ILE A 10 1.36 6.15 6.67
N ILE A 11 1.23 7.13 5.77
CA ILE A 11 2.39 7.83 5.19
C ILE A 11 3.14 8.57 6.30
N GLY A 12 4.47 8.41 6.32
CA GLY A 12 5.37 8.97 7.32
C GLY A 12 5.58 8.11 8.57
N GLN A 13 4.74 7.07 8.77
CA GLN A 13 4.91 6.12 9.88
C GLN A 13 6.05 5.13 9.57
N GLU A 14 6.65 4.55 10.62
CA GLU A 14 7.57 3.42 10.46
C GLU A 14 6.83 2.22 9.89
N TYR A 15 7.46 1.54 8.95
CA TYR A 15 6.86 0.37 8.32
C TYR A 15 6.83 -0.82 9.26
N GLU A 16 5.63 -1.36 9.46
CA GLU A 16 5.42 -2.67 10.06
C GLU A 16 4.93 -3.68 9.01
N ARG A 17 5.31 -4.94 9.23
CA ARG A 17 4.94 -6.03 8.32
C ARG A 17 3.41 -6.16 8.25
N GLY A 18 2.86 -5.89 7.08
CA GLY A 18 1.42 -5.97 6.82
C GLY A 18 0.73 -4.61 6.61
N MET A 19 1.42 -3.48 6.81
CA MET A 19 0.84 -2.15 6.56
C MET A 19 0.65 -1.85 5.07
N LEU A 20 1.52 -2.38 4.21
CA LEU A 20 1.49 -2.17 2.75
C LEU A 20 0.80 -3.33 2.02
N THR A 21 -0.41 -3.70 2.44
CA THR A 21 -1.16 -4.86 1.94
C THR A 21 -1.29 -4.92 0.41
N TYR A 22 -1.49 -3.76 -0.24
CA TYR A 22 -1.71 -3.67 -1.68
C TYR A 22 -0.48 -3.18 -2.46
N GLY A 23 0.63 -2.96 -1.76
CA GLY A 23 1.86 -2.37 -2.29
C GLY A 23 2.17 -1.00 -1.70
N GLY A 24 3.39 -0.54 -1.93
CA GLY A 24 3.89 0.74 -1.42
C GLY A 24 5.42 0.81 -1.49
N ALA A 25 5.98 1.85 -0.88
CA ALA A 25 7.41 2.04 -0.78
C ALA A 25 7.79 2.65 0.59
N VAL A 26 9.00 2.34 1.01
CA VAL A 26 9.63 2.91 2.21
C VAL A 26 10.90 3.66 1.83
N ASP A 27 11.27 4.67 2.60
CA ASP A 27 12.56 5.34 2.47
C ASP A 27 13.71 4.52 3.12
N PHE A 28 14.93 5.06 3.06
CA PHE A 28 16.11 4.42 3.63
C PHE A 28 16.08 4.33 5.17
N GLN A 29 15.18 5.05 5.83
CA GLN A 29 14.96 5.00 7.28
C GLN A 29 13.84 4.03 7.66
N GLY A 30 13.20 3.37 6.69
CA GLY A 30 12.09 2.46 6.90
C GLY A 30 10.73 3.15 7.09
N ARG A 31 10.60 4.43 6.74
CA ARG A 31 9.31 5.15 6.83
C ARG A 31 8.53 5.01 5.54
N ILE A 32 7.23 4.86 5.66
CA ILE A 32 6.33 4.72 4.52
C ILE A 32 6.26 6.06 3.76
N VAL A 33 6.63 6.07 2.49
CA VAL A 33 6.55 7.26 1.61
C VAL A 33 5.40 7.17 0.61
N TYR A 34 4.93 5.95 0.35
CA TYR A 34 3.83 5.68 -0.57
C TYR A 34 3.12 4.39 -0.16
N ALA A 35 1.79 4.39 -0.23
CA ALA A 35 0.95 3.24 0.03
C ALA A 35 -0.17 3.18 -1.01
N VAL A 36 -0.35 2.00 -1.61
CA VAL A 36 -1.37 1.76 -2.63
C VAL A 36 -2.70 1.47 -1.94
N SER A 37 -3.77 2.13 -2.38
CA SER A 37 -5.12 1.81 -1.92
C SER A 37 -5.65 0.51 -2.53
N GLU A 38 -6.65 -0.10 -1.88
CA GLU A 38 -7.35 -1.26 -2.44
C GLU A 38 -7.98 -0.94 -3.81
N GLU A 39 -8.52 0.26 -3.98
CA GLU A 39 -9.14 0.71 -5.22
C GLU A 39 -8.14 0.80 -6.37
N GLU A 40 -6.99 1.44 -6.16
CA GLU A 40 -5.92 1.54 -7.16
C GLU A 40 -5.37 0.17 -7.54
N HIS A 41 -5.16 -0.69 -6.55
CA HIS A 41 -4.73 -2.07 -6.77
C HIS A 41 -5.73 -2.84 -7.64
N ASN A 42 -7.02 -2.76 -7.31
CA ASN A 42 -8.08 -3.41 -8.08
C ASN A 42 -8.16 -2.89 -9.52
N LEU A 43 -7.96 -1.59 -9.74
CA LEU A 43 -7.92 -0.99 -11.08
C LEU A 43 -6.72 -1.51 -11.89
N LEU A 44 -5.53 -1.59 -11.29
CA LEU A 44 -4.34 -2.17 -11.92
C LEU A 44 -4.55 -3.65 -12.27
N MET A 45 -5.10 -4.44 -11.34
CA MET A 45 -5.35 -5.87 -11.57
C MET A 45 -6.39 -6.11 -12.67
N LYS A 46 -7.39 -5.23 -12.83
CA LYS A 46 -8.34 -5.31 -13.95
C LYS A 46 -7.66 -5.11 -15.31
N ARG A 47 -6.70 -4.19 -15.40
CA ARG A 47 -5.93 -3.95 -16.64
C ARG A 47 -5.06 -5.15 -17.02
N ILE A 48 -4.46 -5.81 -16.03
CA ILE A 48 -3.61 -6.98 -16.27
C ILE A 48 -4.43 -8.21 -16.71
N LYS A 49 -5.64 -8.38 -16.17
CA LYS A 49 -6.51 -9.52 -16.52
C LYS A 49 -7.17 -9.42 -17.89
N ASN A 50 -7.30 -8.21 -18.45
CA ASN A 50 -7.77 -7.95 -19.80
C ASN A 50 -6.72 -7.11 -20.57
N PRO A 51 -5.60 -7.72 -21.00
CA PRO A 51 -4.55 -7.03 -21.73
C PRO A 51 -5.00 -6.55 -23.11
#